data_AF-A0A383AKB0-F1
#
_entry.id   AF-A0A383AKB0-F1
#
_cell.length_a   1.000
_cell.length_b   1.000
_cell.length_c   1.000
_cell.angle_alpha   90.00
_cell.angle_beta   90.00
_cell.angle_gamma   90.00
#
_symmetry.space_group_name_H-M   'P 1'
#
loop_
_entity.id
_entity.type
_entity.pdbx_description
1 polymer ?
#
loop_
_entity_poly.entity_id
_entity_poly.type
_entity_poly.pdbx_seq_one_letter_code
_entity_poly.pdbx_strand_id
1 'polypeptide(L)'
;SEYDRKSIAFRLQVARERRATQNETIGYLTLSGSGKCSGRKSYEETDTELVREAKRLARINPLTKRKRSIRTIGKILFVLGYKSSAATQLSSSVIQRMVA
;
A
#
# COMPACT_ATOMS: atom_id res chain seq x y z
N SER A 1 -39.74 -7.06 7.77
CA SER A 1 -39.80 -7.55 9.17
C SER A 1 -38.48 -7.23 9.89
N GLU A 2 -38.45 -7.19 11.23
CA GLU A 2 -37.19 -7.10 12.01
C GLU A 2 -36.25 -8.28 11.71
N TYR A 3 -36.83 -9.45 11.43
CA TYR A 3 -36.10 -10.67 11.08
C TYR A 3 -35.27 -10.52 9.80
N ASP A 4 -35.82 -9.87 8.77
CA ASP A 4 -35.12 -9.64 7.50
C ASP A 4 -33.88 -8.77 7.70
N ARG A 5 -33.99 -7.73 8.54
CA ARG A 5 -32.85 -6.84 8.87
C ARG A 5 -31.72 -7.60 9.56
N LYS A 6 -32.04 -8.47 10.52
CA LYS A 6 -31.03 -9.31 11.20
C LYS A 6 -30.34 -10.26 10.22
N SER A 7 -31.11 -10.86 9.31
CA SER A 7 -30.55 -11.75 8.28
C SER A 7 -29.60 -11.03 7.32
N ILE A 8 -29.95 -9.80 6.92
CA ILE A 8 -29.12 -8.97 6.03
C ILE A 8 -27.84 -8.54 6.74
N ALA A 9 -27.94 -8.07 7.99
CA ALA A 9 -26.78 -7.67 8.78
C ALA A 9 -25.79 -8.83 8.95
N PHE A 10 -26.30 -10.03 9.24
CA PHE A 10 -25.48 -11.24 9.37
C PHE A 10 -24.74 -11.57 8.06
N ARG A 11 -25.41 -11.51 6.91
CA ARG A 11 -24.77 -11.74 5.60
C ARG A 11 -23.65 -10.73 5.31
N LEU A 12 -23.88 -9.45 5.64
CA LEU A 12 -22.88 -8.40 5.46
C LEU A 12 -21.66 -8.61 6.38
N GLN A 13 -21.88 -9.06 7.61
CA GLN A 13 -20.80 -9.40 8.53
C GLN A 13 -19.95 -10.55 7.99
N VAL A 14 -20.58 -11.66 7.63
CA VAL A 14 -19.89 -12.84 7.07
C VAL A 14 -19.12 -12.48 5.80
N ALA A 15 -19.67 -11.64 4.93
CA ALA A 15 -18.98 -11.17 3.73
C ALA A 15 -17.71 -10.37 4.06
N ARG A 16 -17.75 -9.52 5.10
CA ARG A 16 -16.60 -8.74 5.57
C ARG A 16 -15.52 -9.62 6.16
N GLU A 17 -15.90 -10.57 7.01
CA GLU A 17 -14.96 -11.52 7.62
C GLU A 17 -14.25 -12.35 6.55
N ARG A 18 -14.98 -12.90 5.57
CA ARG A 18 -14.39 -13.62 4.43
C ARG A 18 -13.37 -12.78 3.68
N ARG A 19 -13.69 -11.50 3.42
CA ARG A 19 -12.78 -10.59 2.72
C ARG A 19 -11.55 -10.24 3.56
N ALA A 20 -11.71 -10.10 4.88
CA ALA A 20 -10.61 -9.90 5.81
C ALA A 20 -9.64 -11.09 5.76
N THR A 21 -10.15 -12.33 5.92
CA THR A 21 -9.31 -13.54 5.88
C THR A 21 -8.58 -13.71 4.55
N GLN A 22 -9.25 -13.42 3.41
CA GLN A 22 -8.59 -13.43 2.10
C GLN A 22 -7.49 -12.38 1.98
N ASN A 23 -7.71 -11.18 2.52
CA ASN A 23 -6.72 -10.11 2.45
C ASN A 23 -5.53 -10.39 3.38
N GLU A 24 -5.76 -11.08 4.49
CA GLU A 24 -4.72 -11.54 5.41
C GLU A 24 -3.77 -12.53 4.73
N THR A 25 -4.29 -13.51 3.99
CA THR A 25 -3.45 -14.46 3.23
C THR A 25 -2.67 -13.80 2.11
N ILE A 26 -3.22 -12.76 1.48
CA ILE A 26 -2.51 -11.97 0.45
C ILE A 26 -1.47 -11.02 1.07
N GLY A 27 -1.58 -10.69 2.37
CA GLY A 27 -0.70 -9.76 3.06
C GLY A 27 -1.19 -8.31 3.10
N TYR A 28 -2.45 -8.04 2.73
CA TYR A 28 -3.09 -6.74 2.89
C TYR A 28 -3.57 -6.54 4.32
N LEU A 29 -2.65 -6.19 5.21
CA LEU A 29 -2.90 -6.06 6.63
C LEU A 29 -3.29 -4.64 7.04
N THR A 30 -3.95 -4.52 8.18
CA THR A 30 -4.14 -3.26 8.90
C THR A 30 -2.93 -2.99 9.82
N LEU A 31 -2.87 -1.81 10.45
CA LEU A 31 -1.87 -1.54 11.49
C LEU A 31 -1.91 -2.57 12.65
N SER A 32 -3.07 -3.16 12.93
CA SER A 32 -3.23 -4.20 13.95
C SER A 32 -2.91 -5.61 13.45
N GLY A 33 -2.43 -5.76 12.21
CA GLY A 33 -2.03 -7.06 11.65
C GLY A 33 -3.17 -7.94 11.14
N SER A 34 -4.42 -7.48 11.20
CA SER A 34 -5.57 -8.21 10.65
C SER A 34 -5.81 -7.86 9.18
N GLY A 35 -6.37 -8.77 8.39
CA GLY A 35 -6.68 -8.52 6.99
C GLY A 35 -7.64 -7.34 6.78
N LYS A 36 -7.21 -6.33 6.03
CA LYS A 36 -7.96 -5.09 5.83
C LYS A 36 -9.15 -5.29 4.91
N CYS A 37 -10.36 -5.33 5.46
CA CYS A 37 -11.57 -5.56 4.67
C CYS A 37 -12.00 -4.34 3.82
N SER A 38 -11.81 -3.12 4.30
CA SER A 38 -12.40 -1.91 3.71
C SER A 38 -11.43 -0.72 3.69
N GLY A 39 -11.83 0.33 2.96
CA GLY A 39 -11.04 1.55 2.80
C GLY A 39 -9.95 1.42 1.76
N ARG A 40 -9.26 2.53 1.49
CA ARG A 40 -8.12 2.54 0.56
C ARG A 40 -6.94 1.83 1.21
N LYS A 41 -6.40 0.82 0.52
CA LYS A 41 -5.16 0.16 0.92
C LYS A 41 -3.98 1.12 0.72
N SER A 42 -3.15 1.25 1.74
CA SER A 42 -1.94 2.08 1.67
C SER A 42 -0.85 1.33 0.90
N TYR A 43 0.17 2.05 0.44
CA TYR A 43 1.28 1.39 -0.24
C TYR A 43 2.09 0.50 0.72
N GLU A 44 2.17 0.86 2.00
CA GLU A 44 2.83 0.03 3.02
C GLU A 44 2.09 -1.30 3.21
N GLU A 45 0.77 -1.30 3.08
CA GLU A 45 -0.04 -2.52 3.18
C GLU A 45 0.03 -3.36 1.89
N THR A 46 0.40 -2.76 0.76
CA THR A 46 0.34 -3.41 -0.56
C THR A 46 1.70 -3.94 -1.00
N ASP A 47 2.76 -3.19 -0.74
CA ASP A 47 4.14 -3.50 -1.11
C ASP A 47 5.08 -2.81 -0.10
N THR A 48 5.41 -3.52 0.97
CA THR A 48 6.27 -3.04 2.05
C THR A 48 7.69 -2.73 1.57
N GLU A 49 8.23 -3.58 0.69
CA GLU A 49 9.58 -3.47 0.15
C GLU A 49 9.72 -2.23 -0.74
N LEU A 50 8.73 -1.95 -1.59
CA LEU A 50 8.68 -0.72 -2.38
C LEU A 50 8.73 0.52 -1.50
N VAL A 51 7.92 0.58 -0.44
CA VAL A 51 7.89 1.75 0.44
C VAL A 51 9.22 1.89 1.19
N ARG A 52 9.79 0.77 1.65
CA ARG A 52 11.10 0.76 2.30
C ARG A 52 12.19 1.32 1.39
N GLU A 53 12.25 0.89 0.14
CA GLU A 53 13.22 1.36 -0.84
C GLU A 53 13.01 2.83 -1.22
N ALA A 54 11.76 3.24 -1.42
CA ALA A 54 11.42 4.65 -1.67
C ALA A 54 11.87 5.56 -0.52
N LYS A 55 11.58 5.17 0.73
CA LYS A 55 12.01 5.88 1.94
C LYS A 55 13.53 5.90 2.07
N ARG A 56 14.22 4.78 1.80
CA ARG A 56 15.70 4.69 1.81
C ARG A 56 16.32 5.67 0.82
N LEU A 57 15.83 5.70 -0.42
CA LEU A 57 16.34 6.58 -1.48
C LEU A 57 16.09 8.07 -1.21
N ALA A 58 15.02 8.37 -0.48
CA ALA A 58 14.65 9.72 -0.08
C ALA A 58 15.45 10.27 1.11
N ARG A 59 16.23 9.46 1.83
CA ARG A 59 17.09 9.95 2.92
C ARG A 59 18.16 10.90 2.38
N ILE A 60 18.56 11.86 3.23
CA ILE A 60 19.66 12.78 2.91
C ILE A 60 20.96 11.98 2.83
N ASN A 61 21.75 12.22 1.79
CA ASN A 61 23.06 11.60 1.66
C ASN A 61 24.02 12.18 2.72
N PRO A 62 24.68 11.34 3.55
CA PRO A 62 25.55 11.83 4.62
C PRO A 62 26.81 12.55 4.13
N LEU A 63 27.30 12.23 2.92
CA LEU A 63 28.49 12.83 2.32
C LEU A 63 28.16 14.15 1.62
N THR A 64 27.14 14.15 0.75
CA THR A 64 26.80 15.34 -0.07
C THR A 64 25.80 16.27 0.59
N LYS A 65 25.17 15.86 1.70
CA LYS A 65 24.10 16.57 2.43
C LYS A 65 22.88 16.94 1.56
N ARG A 66 22.74 16.35 0.37
CA ARG A 66 21.62 16.63 -0.56
C ARG A 66 20.59 15.50 -0.54
N LYS A 67 19.33 15.87 -0.77
CA LYS A 67 18.20 14.93 -0.98
C LYS A 67 18.02 14.66 -2.47
N ARG A 68 17.70 13.42 -2.85
CA ARG A 68 17.32 13.10 -4.24
C ARG A 68 15.95 13.69 -4.56
N SER A 69 15.77 14.16 -5.79
CA SER A 69 14.45 14.57 -6.28
C SER A 69 13.53 13.34 -6.39
N ILE A 70 12.22 13.55 -6.19
CA ILE A 70 11.20 12.50 -6.32
C ILE A 70 11.23 11.87 -7.72
N ARG A 71 11.47 12.68 -8.76
CA ARG A 71 11.59 12.21 -10.14
C ARG A 71 12.79 11.27 -10.31
N THR A 72 13.92 11.58 -9.68
CA THR A 72 15.12 10.72 -9.68
C THR A 72 14.84 9.40 -8.95
N ILE A 73 14.16 9.46 -7.81
CA ILE A 73 13.78 8.26 -7.04
C ILE A 73 12.92 7.34 -7.91
N GLY A 74 11.94 7.88 -8.63
CA GLY A 74 11.08 7.09 -9.51
C GLY A 74 11.84 6.36 -10.62
N LYS A 75 12.84 7.01 -11.22
CA LYS A 75 13.70 6.37 -12.23
C LYS A 75 14.49 5.20 -11.63
N ILE A 76 15.06 5.39 -10.44
CA ILE A 76 15.83 4.35 -9.74
C ILE A 76 14.92 3.17 -9.39
N LEU A 77 13.73 3.43 -8.83
CA LEU A 77 12.76 2.38 -8.50
C LEU A 77 12.34 1.58 -9.73
N PHE A 78 12.15 2.22 -10.87
CA PHE A 78 11.83 1.54 -12.12
C PHE A 78 12.96 0.63 -12.61
N VAL A 79 14.21 1.06 -12.50
CA VAL A 79 15.40 0.25 -12.82
C VAL A 79 15.53 -0.95 -11.87
N LEU A 80 15.18 -0.78 -10.60
CA LEU A 80 15.13 -1.87 -9.61
C LEU A 80 13.97 -2.86 -9.84
N GLY A 81 13.09 -2.58 -10.81
CA GLY A 81 11.99 -3.47 -11.18
C GLY A 81 10.63 -3.10 -10.58
N TYR A 82 10.55 -2.04 -9.76
CA TYR A 82 9.27 -1.55 -9.25
C TYR A 82 8.54 -0.75 -10.32
N LYS A 83 7.47 -1.33 -10.86
CA LYS A 83 6.69 -0.77 -11.97
C LYS A 83 5.24 -0.55 -11.57
N SER A 84 4.58 0.36 -12.27
CA SER A 84 3.13 0.50 -12.20
C SER A 84 2.43 -0.71 -12.82
N SER A 85 1.11 -0.82 -12.64
CA SER A 85 0.28 -1.83 -13.31
C SER A 85 0.41 -1.79 -14.85
N ALA A 86 0.67 -0.60 -15.42
CA ALA A 86 0.92 -0.42 -16.84
C ALA A 86 2.38 -0.67 -17.25
N ALA A 87 3.19 -1.29 -16.39
CA ALA A 87 4.62 -1.53 -16.58
C ALA A 87 5.47 -0.25 -16.80
N THR A 88 5.00 0.90 -16.34
CA THR A 88 5.68 2.20 -16.45
C THR A 88 6.29 2.67 -15.13
N GLN A 89 7.10 3.73 -15.18
CA GLN A 89 7.65 4.39 -14.00
C GLN A 89 6.51 4.86 -13.06
N LEU A 90 6.70 4.70 -11.76
CA LEU A 90 5.81 5.28 -10.75
C LEU A 90 5.77 6.81 -10.86
N SER A 91 4.57 7.37 -10.78
CA SER A 91 4.38 8.82 -10.85
C SER A 91 4.93 9.52 -9.61
N SER A 92 5.32 10.79 -9.76
CA SER A 92 5.85 11.59 -8.66
C SER A 92 4.87 11.70 -7.49
N SER A 93 3.55 11.76 -7.75
CA SER A 93 2.53 11.84 -6.71
C SER A 93 2.35 10.54 -5.92
N VAL A 94 2.65 9.39 -6.53
CA VAL A 94 2.69 8.09 -5.84
C VAL A 94 3.89 8.05 -4.91
N ILE A 95 5.08 8.37 -5.42
CA ILE A 95 6.31 8.36 -4.63
C ILE A 95 6.24 9.37 -3.48
N GLN A 96 5.68 10.57 -3.74
CA GLN A 96 5.48 11.56 -2.69
C GLN A 96 4.62 11.02 -1.55
N ARG A 97 3.56 10.25 -1.84
CA ARG A 97 2.71 9.63 -0.80
C ARG A 97 3.39 8.51 -0.02
N MET A 98 4.47 7.93 -0.53
CA MET A 98 5.27 6.91 0.17
C MET A 98 6.34 7.52 1.08
N VAL A 99 6.82 8.71 0.71
CA VAL A 99 7.99 9.36 1.33
C VAL A 99 7.61 10.50 2.28
N ALA A 100 6.48 11.18 2.02
CA ALA A 100 5.94 12.22 2.89
C ALA A 100 5.50 11.64 4.23
#